data_AF-A0A7L2WAT2-F1
#
_entry.id   AF-A0A7L2WAT2-F1
#
_cell.length_a   1.000
_cell.length_b   1.000
_cell.length_c   1.000
_cell.angle_alpha   90.00
_cell.angle_beta   90.00
_cell.angle_gamma   90.00
#
_symmetry.space_group_name_H-M   'P 1'
#
loop_
_entity.id
_entity.type
_entity.pdbx_description
1 polymer ?
#
loop_
_entity_poly.entity_id
_entity_poly.type
_entity_poly.pdbx_seq_one_letter_code
_entity_poly.pdbx_strand_id
1 'polypeptide(L)'
;PKNRLRDEGRIRLLHLGLGADTLGVVFMEPYKEKVLEAVAGTPRAGLVRRFLDSAVGACPELSYEQSRMRALGFEAQGVTQLVAAGVLTVRDAGSWWLAVPGVGRFVRAFVRG
;
A
#
# COMPACT_ATOMS: atom_id res chain seq x y z
N PRO A 1 17.52 6.04 20.10
CA PRO A 1 16.70 4.81 20.04
C PRO A 1 16.99 3.96 18.78
N LYS A 2 17.22 2.65 18.93
CA LYS A 2 17.11 1.67 17.83
C LYS A 2 15.67 1.77 17.31
N ASN A 3 15.44 2.15 16.05
CA ASN A 3 14.14 2.31 15.36
C ASN A 3 13.52 3.73 15.24
N ARG A 4 14.29 4.79 15.51
CA ARG A 4 13.81 6.19 15.38
C ARG A 4 13.03 6.49 14.08
N LEU A 5 13.53 6.05 12.92
CA LEU A 5 12.87 6.31 11.63
C LEU A 5 11.49 5.64 11.51
N ARG A 6 11.31 4.48 12.15
CA ARG A 6 10.02 3.78 12.18
C ARG A 6 9.06 4.48 13.13
N ASP A 7 9.55 4.88 14.30
CA ASP A 7 8.75 5.57 15.34
C ASP A 7 8.27 6.94 14.85
N GLU A 8 9.11 7.63 14.05
CA GLU A 8 8.76 8.87 13.35
C GLU A 8 7.85 8.65 12.11
N GLY A 9 7.51 7.40 11.78
CA GLY A 9 6.68 7.06 10.61
C GLY A 9 7.34 7.31 9.25
N ARG A 10 8.65 7.55 9.22
CA ARG A 10 9.41 7.88 8.00
C ARG A 10 9.69 6.66 7.13
N ILE A 11 9.70 5.47 7.72
CA ILE A 11 9.83 4.20 7.01
C ILE A 11 8.68 3.24 7.32
N ARG A 12 8.35 2.35 6.38
CA ARG A 12 7.47 1.20 6.59
C ARG A 12 8.02 -0.07 5.95
N LEU A 13 7.53 -1.19 6.47
CA LEU A 13 7.65 -2.48 5.82
C LEU A 13 6.50 -2.62 4.81
N LEU A 14 6.82 -3.02 3.58
CA LEU A 14 5.84 -3.36 2.55
C LEU A 14 6.13 -4.77 2.04
N HIS A 15 5.07 -5.49 1.68
CA HIS A 15 5.21 -6.81 1.07
C HIS A 15 5.61 -6.65 -0.41
N LEU A 16 6.69 -7.32 -0.83
CA LEU A 16 7.24 -7.17 -2.19
C LEU A 16 6.61 -8.12 -3.20
N GLY A 17 5.79 -9.09 -2.76
CA GLY A 17 5.13 -10.04 -3.67
C GLY A 17 6.06 -11.15 -4.17
N LEU A 18 7.22 -11.33 -3.54
CA LEU A 18 8.24 -12.35 -3.86
C LEU A 18 8.16 -13.59 -2.95
N GLY A 19 7.01 -13.80 -2.30
CA GLY A 19 6.81 -14.81 -1.25
C GLY A 19 6.30 -14.15 0.04
N ALA A 20 5.60 -14.93 0.88
CA ALA A 20 4.86 -14.44 2.06
C ALA A 20 5.74 -13.67 3.07
N ASP A 21 7.03 -13.99 3.13
CA ASP A 21 7.97 -13.44 4.11
C ASP A 21 8.90 -12.36 3.53
N THR A 22 8.71 -11.97 2.26
CA THR A 22 9.59 -10.97 1.63
C THR A 22 9.05 -9.55 1.84
N LEU A 23 9.63 -8.89 2.84
CA LEU A 23 9.34 -7.50 3.18
C LEU A 23 10.47 -6.58 2.72
N GLY A 24 10.09 -5.42 2.17
CA GLY A 24 11.00 -4.32 1.86
C GLY A 24 10.80 -3.16 2.83
N VAL A 25 11.89 -2.47 3.18
CA VAL A 25 11.84 -1.21 3.93
C VAL A 25 11.73 -0.06 2.93
N VAL A 26 10.73 0.79 3.09
CA VAL A 26 10.46 1.90 2.16
C VAL A 26 10.33 3.20 2.93
N PHE A 27 10.91 4.29 2.41
CA PHE A 27 10.68 5.63 2.90
C PHE A 27 9.30 6.14 2.47
N MET A 28 8.53 6.65 3.44
CA MET A 28 7.11 6.97 3.23
C MET A 28 6.89 8.17 2.33
N GLU A 29 7.77 9.16 2.36
CA GLU A 29 7.63 10.37 1.55
C GLU A 29 7.83 10.06 0.05
N PRO A 30 8.96 9.46 -0.38
CA PRO A 30 9.11 8.99 -1.76
C PRO A 30 8.03 7.97 -2.19
N TYR A 31 7.58 7.12 -1.27
CA TYR A 31 6.50 6.18 -1.55
C TYR A 31 5.20 6.89 -1.92
N LYS A 32 4.77 7.87 -1.11
CA LYS A 32 3.54 8.63 -1.37
C LYS A 32 3.61 9.37 -2.71
N GLU A 33 4.74 10.01 -3.00
CA GLU A 33 4.97 10.68 -4.29
C GLU A 33 4.82 9.71 -5.45
N LYS A 34 5.51 8.56 -5.41
CA LYS A 34 5.44 7.54 -6.48
C LYS A 34 4.05 6.96 -6.65
N VAL A 35 3.32 6.72 -5.56
CA VAL A 35 1.94 6.25 -5.62
C VAL A 35 1.03 7.29 -6.29
N LEU A 36 1.17 8.56 -5.93
CA LEU A 36 0.37 9.65 -6.52
C LEU A 36 0.70 9.86 -8.00
N GLU A 37 1.98 9.81 -8.37
CA GLU A 37 2.43 9.83 -9.77
C GLU A 37 1.79 8.70 -10.59
N ALA A 38 1.79 7.48 -10.05
CA ALA A 38 1.28 6.29 -10.74
C ALA A 38 -0.23 6.36 -11.04
N VAL A 39 -0.99 7.19 -10.34
CA VAL A 39 -2.44 7.34 -10.51
C VAL A 39 -2.85 8.72 -11.03
N ALA A 40 -1.89 9.60 -11.34
CA ALA A 40 -2.15 10.93 -11.82
C ALA A 40 -2.97 10.90 -13.12
N GLY A 41 -3.96 11.79 -13.23
CA GLY A 41 -4.88 11.84 -14.39
C GLY A 41 -5.90 10.70 -14.45
N THR A 42 -5.86 9.72 -13.53
CA THR A 42 -6.86 8.65 -13.47
C THR A 42 -8.05 9.01 -12.57
N PRO A 43 -9.25 8.43 -12.79
CA PRO A 43 -10.39 8.59 -11.88
C PRO A 43 -10.13 8.14 -10.43
N ARG A 44 -9.06 7.36 -10.20
CA ARG A 44 -8.71 6.79 -8.88
C ARG A 44 -7.87 7.74 -8.03
N ALA A 45 -7.32 8.82 -8.60
CA ALA A 45 -6.39 9.71 -7.91
C ALA A 45 -6.94 10.26 -6.58
N GLY A 46 -8.20 10.69 -6.56
CA GLY A 46 -8.84 11.22 -5.35
C GLY A 46 -9.01 10.17 -4.25
N LEU A 47 -9.37 8.93 -4.62
CA LEU A 47 -9.51 7.82 -3.69
C LEU A 47 -8.15 7.43 -3.08
N VAL A 48 -7.13 7.33 -3.92
CA VAL A 48 -5.77 6.96 -3.50
C VAL A 48 -5.18 8.02 -2.58
N ARG A 49 -5.35 9.31 -2.89
CA ARG A 49 -4.92 10.40 -1.99
C ARG A 49 -5.55 10.28 -0.61
N ARG A 50 -6.89 10.11 -0.55
CA ARG A 50 -7.58 9.91 0.74
C ARG A 50 -7.05 8.70 1.50
N PHE A 51 -6.75 7.60 0.82
CA PHE A 51 -6.17 6.41 1.45
C PHE A 51 -4.77 6.67 2.02
N LEU A 52 -3.91 7.39 1.28
CA LEU A 52 -2.57 7.75 1.75
C LEU A 52 -2.61 8.67 2.97
N ASP A 53 -3.56 9.60 3.01
CA ASP A 53 -3.68 10.57 4.11
C ASP A 53 -4.28 9.93 5.37
N SER A 54 -5.34 9.11 5.20
CA SER A 54 -6.04 8.48 6.32
C SER A 54 -5.37 7.18 6.78
N ALA A 55 -5.41 6.13 5.97
CA ALA A 55 -4.98 4.80 6.37
C ALA A 55 -3.45 4.73 6.55
N VAL A 56 -2.71 5.21 5.56
CA VAL A 56 -1.24 5.12 5.58
C VAL A 56 -0.61 6.18 6.48
N GLY A 57 -1.17 7.38 6.51
CA GLY A 57 -0.69 8.50 7.34
C GLY A 57 -0.96 8.29 8.83
N ALA A 58 -2.17 7.84 9.19
CA ALA A 58 -2.55 7.69 10.60
C ALA A 58 -2.12 6.35 11.22
N CYS A 59 -1.83 5.31 10.41
CA CYS A 59 -1.62 3.95 10.93
C CYS A 59 -0.37 3.27 10.37
N PRO A 60 0.57 2.81 11.23
CA PRO A 60 1.77 2.10 10.85
C PRO A 60 1.62 0.60 10.64
N GLU A 61 0.41 0.16 10.26
CA GLU A 61 0.13 -1.25 10.04
C GLU A 61 0.72 -1.76 8.71
N LEU A 62 1.14 -3.03 8.74
CA LEU A 62 1.64 -3.76 7.57
C LEU A 62 0.48 -4.16 6.64
N SER A 63 -0.68 -4.48 7.22
CA SER A 63 -1.92 -4.87 6.56
C SER A 63 -3.09 -4.01 7.00
N TYR A 64 -4.13 -3.98 6.18
CA TYR A 64 -5.41 -3.36 6.50
C TYR A 64 -6.50 -4.42 6.52
N GLU A 65 -7.20 -4.53 7.65
CA GLU A 65 -8.36 -5.42 7.79
C GLU A 65 -9.64 -4.73 7.33
N GLN A 66 -10.63 -5.51 6.88
CA GLN A 66 -11.90 -5.00 6.37
C GLN A 66 -12.63 -4.08 7.36
N SER A 67 -12.64 -4.44 8.64
CA SER A 67 -13.27 -3.62 9.69
C SER A 67 -12.62 -2.23 9.79
N ARG A 68 -11.28 -2.17 9.74
CA ARG A 68 -10.52 -0.92 9.75
C ARG A 68 -10.78 -0.11 8.47
N MET A 69 -10.77 -0.75 7.30
CA MET A 69 -11.05 -0.07 6.03
C MET A 69 -12.44 0.58 6.06
N ARG A 70 -13.46 -0.12 6.57
CA ARG A 70 -14.80 0.44 6.76
C ARG A 70 -14.82 1.60 7.76
N ALA A 71 -14.13 1.47 8.89
CA ALA A 71 -14.03 2.55 9.88
C ALA A 71 -13.38 3.82 9.32
N LEU A 72 -12.49 3.67 8.32
CA LEU A 72 -11.86 4.77 7.58
C LEU A 72 -12.69 5.25 6.38
N GLY A 73 -13.89 4.70 6.15
CA GLY A 73 -14.80 5.08 5.07
C GLY A 73 -14.48 4.43 3.71
N PHE A 74 -13.67 3.38 3.68
CA PHE A 74 -13.39 2.60 2.47
C PHE A 74 -14.32 1.40 2.37
N GLU A 75 -15.43 1.59 1.66
CA GLU A 75 -16.34 0.50 1.30
C GLU A 75 -15.70 -0.51 0.34
N ALA A 76 -16.35 -1.67 0.16
CA ALA A 76 -15.84 -2.76 -0.68
C ALA A 76 -15.40 -2.29 -2.08
N GLN A 77 -16.21 -1.46 -2.74
CA GLN A 77 -15.87 -0.88 -4.04
C GLN A 77 -14.60 0.00 -3.98
N GLY A 78 -14.44 0.80 -2.93
CA GLY A 78 -13.24 1.61 -2.71
C GLY A 78 -12.00 0.73 -2.55
N VAL A 79 -12.10 -0.34 -1.76
CA VAL A 79 -11.00 -1.31 -1.59
C VAL A 79 -10.66 -1.98 -2.93
N THR A 80 -11.65 -2.39 -3.72
CA THR A 80 -11.42 -2.95 -5.07
C THR A 80 -10.67 -1.96 -5.97
N GLN A 81 -11.01 -0.67 -5.91
CA GLN A 81 -10.29 0.34 -6.71
C GLN A 81 -8.86 0.58 -6.22
N LEU A 82 -8.58 0.48 -4.92
CA LEU A 82 -7.22 0.56 -4.37
C LEU A 82 -6.36 -0.65 -4.80
N VAL A 83 -6.95 -1.85 -4.85
CA VAL A 83 -6.31 -3.04 -5.41
C VAL A 83 -6.06 -2.87 -6.91
N ALA A 84 -7.03 -2.38 -7.67
CA ALA A 84 -6.87 -2.10 -9.09
C ALA A 84 -5.81 -1.03 -9.40
N ALA A 85 -5.63 -0.06 -8.50
CA ALA A 85 -4.55 0.92 -8.56
C ALA A 85 -3.17 0.35 -8.16
N GLY A 86 -3.11 -0.88 -7.66
CA GLY A 86 -1.88 -1.52 -7.21
C GLY A 86 -1.32 -0.97 -5.89
N VAL A 87 -2.13 -0.22 -5.14
CA VAL A 87 -1.75 0.34 -3.83
C VAL A 87 -2.02 -0.67 -2.70
N LEU A 88 -3.00 -1.56 -2.91
CA LEU A 88 -3.25 -2.71 -2.07
C LEU A 88 -3.05 -4.01 -2.85
N THR A 89 -2.65 -5.07 -2.16
CA THR A 89 -2.72 -6.44 -2.68
C THR A 89 -3.41 -7.34 -1.67
N VAL A 90 -4.17 -8.32 -2.15
CA VAL A 90 -4.88 -9.27 -1.26
C VAL A 90 -3.84 -10.06 -0.45
N ARG A 91 -4.07 -10.12 0.87
CA ARG A 91 -3.38 -11.05 1.77
C ARG A 91 -4.25 -12.29 1.96
N ASP A 92 -5.44 -12.08 2.53
CA ASP A 92 -6.43 -13.09 2.88
C ASP A 92 -7.85 -12.55 2.63
N ALA A 93 -8.88 -13.38 2.90
CA ALA A 93 -10.27 -12.94 2.87
C ALA A 93 -10.49 -11.76 3.83
N GLY A 94 -10.73 -10.57 3.28
CA GLY A 94 -10.97 -9.36 4.06
C GLY A 94 -9.71 -8.67 4.59
N SER A 95 -8.51 -9.04 4.13
CA SER A 95 -7.25 -8.38 4.50
C SER A 95 -6.35 -8.10 3.30
N TRP A 96 -5.67 -6.96 3.34
CA TRP A 96 -4.80 -6.50 2.26
C TRP A 96 -3.47 -5.97 2.77
N TRP A 97 -2.38 -6.28 2.06
CA TRP A 97 -1.08 -5.64 2.27
C TRP A 97 -1.02 -4.29 1.56
N LEU A 98 -0.25 -3.36 2.13
CA LEU A 98 0.22 -2.19 1.39
C LEU A 98 1.18 -2.65 0.28
N ALA A 99 0.97 -2.15 -0.94
CA ALA A 99 1.73 -2.51 -2.12
C ALA A 99 2.35 -1.28 -2.80
N VAL A 100 3.31 -1.53 -3.68
CA VAL A 100 3.89 -0.53 -4.57
C VAL A 100 3.23 -0.69 -5.95
N PRO A 101 2.58 0.36 -6.50
CA PRO A 101 1.97 0.30 -7.82
C PRO A 101 2.95 -0.20 -8.89
N GLY A 102 2.51 -1.16 -9.71
CA GLY A 102 3.32 -1.73 -10.78
C GLY A 102 4.33 -2.81 -10.35
N VAL A 103 4.60 -3.01 -9.05
CA VAL A 103 5.60 -3.97 -8.57
C VAL A 103 5.31 -5.41 -9.03
N GLY A 104 4.03 -5.80 -9.10
CA GLY A 104 3.65 -7.13 -9.57
C GLY A 104 3.96 -7.40 -11.05
N ARG A 105 4.20 -6.37 -11.87
CA ARG A 105 4.69 -6.55 -13.25
C ARG A 105 6.19 -6.80 -13.25
N PHE A 106 6.93 -6.01 -12.47
CA PHE A 106 8.36 -6.19 -12.27
C PHE A 106 8.67 -7.59 -11.72
N VAL A 107 8.00 -7.99 -10.63
CA VAL A 107 8.20 -9.30 -9.99
C VAL A 107 7.92 -10.45 -10.97
N ARG A 108 6.85 -10.36 -11.77
CA ARG A 108 6.54 -11.39 -12.78
C ARG A 108 7.60 -11.50 -13.86
N ALA A 109 8.18 -10.39 -14.30
CA ALA A 109 9.29 -10.40 -15.24
C ALA A 109 10.54 -10.98 -14.58
N PHE A 110 10.89 -10.50 -13.39
CA PHE A 110 12.06 -10.92 -12.62
C PHE A 110 12.08 -12.43 -12.34
N VAL A 111 10.95 -13.02 -11.97
CA VAL A 111 10.85 -14.47 -11.72
C VAL A 111 11.01 -15.31 -12.99
N ARG A 112 10.75 -14.73 -14.17
CA ARG A 112 10.80 -15.46 -15.46
C ARG A 112 12.18 -15.45 -16.12
N GLY A 113 13.13 -14.64 -15.64
CA GLY A 113 14.46 -14.46 -16.23
C GLY A 113 14.45 -13.40 -17.31
#